data_AF-A0A537VIK5-F1
#
_entry.id   AF-A0A537VIK5-F1
#
_cell.length_a   1.000
_cell.length_b   1.000
_cell.length_c   1.000
_cell.angle_alpha   90.00
_cell.angle_beta   90.00
_cell.angle_gamma   90.00
#
_symmetry.space_group_name_H-M   'P 1'
#
loop_
_entity.id
_entity.type
_entity.pdbx_description
1 polymer ?
#
loop_
_entity_poly.entity_id
_entity_poly.type
_entity_poly.pdbx_seq_one_letter_code
_entity_poly.pdbx_strand_id
1 'polypeptide(L)'
;MAMLVSRIRFIVGAMALALIVAVAAPAGAQQRNPDSSVNPTASSVKEDQLLNELNRISGRCTIPDQKACTIEQPAGRDWRHFHQVTLRWIGAISILGMLAILVVFYLVRGMVRIESGRSGRVLVRFSAFERFVHWMTASCFVILAISGLNITFGKPLLLPL
;
A
#
# COMPACT_ATOMS: atom_id res chain seq x y z
N MET A 1 20.74 4.86 -46.54
CA MET A 1 21.31 3.86 -45.60
C MET A 1 22.23 4.45 -44.52
N ALA A 2 22.75 5.68 -44.63
CA ALA A 2 23.67 6.27 -43.64
C ALA A 2 23.05 6.66 -42.28
N MET A 3 21.76 7.06 -42.25
CA MET A 3 21.09 7.47 -41.00
C MET A 3 20.75 6.32 -40.05
N LEU A 4 20.56 5.10 -40.57
CA LEU A 4 20.24 3.92 -39.76
C LEU A 4 21.48 3.45 -38.96
N VAL A 5 22.65 3.44 -39.61
CA VAL A 5 23.93 3.02 -39.02
C VAL A 5 24.37 3.99 -37.92
N SER A 6 24.16 5.30 -38.10
CA SER A 6 24.43 6.31 -37.07
C SER A 6 23.60 6.08 -35.80
N ARG A 7 22.29 5.85 -35.95
CA ARG A 7 21.40 5.59 -34.80
C ARG A 7 21.75 4.31 -34.06
N ILE A 8 22.12 3.24 -34.77
CA ILE A 8 22.55 1.97 -34.15
C ILE A 8 23.86 2.16 -33.36
N ARG A 9 24.82 2.93 -33.88
CA ARG A 9 26.08 3.21 -33.16
C ARG A 9 25.86 4.00 -31.87
N PHE A 10 24.93 4.96 -31.87
CA PHE A 10 24.55 5.69 -30.66
C PHE A 10 23.86 4.79 -29.64
N ILE A 11 22.95 3.90 -30.07
CA ILE A 11 22.26 2.97 -29.17
C ILE A 11 23.25 1.98 -28.55
N VAL A 12 24.16 1.40 -29.35
CA VAL A 12 25.18 0.47 -28.85
C VAL A 12 26.16 1.17 -27.90
N GLY A 13 26.57 2.41 -28.22
CA GLY A 13 27.42 3.21 -27.33
C GLY A 13 26.75 3.55 -26.00
N ALA A 14 25.47 3.93 -26.02
CA ALA A 14 24.69 4.21 -24.81
C ALA A 14 24.49 2.93 -23.96
N MET A 15 24.26 1.80 -24.61
CA MET A 15 24.08 0.51 -23.94
C MET A 15 25.39 0.01 -23.33
N ALA A 16 26.53 0.18 -24.01
CA ALA A 16 27.85 -0.14 -23.49
C ALA A 16 28.23 0.75 -22.28
N LEU A 17 27.93 2.05 -22.34
CA LEU A 17 28.14 2.97 -21.22
C LEU A 17 27.27 2.60 -20.02
N ALA A 18 25.99 2.28 -20.24
CA ALA A 18 25.09 1.82 -19.19
C ALA A 18 25.57 0.52 -18.54
N LEU A 19 26.13 -0.41 -19.33
CA LEU A 19 26.67 -1.67 -18.84
C LEU A 19 27.95 -1.47 -18.02
N ILE A 20 28.82 -0.54 -18.43
CA ILE A 20 30.04 -0.19 -17.68
C ILE A 20 29.67 0.46 -16.33
N VAL A 21 28.69 1.37 -16.31
CA VAL A 21 28.19 1.98 -15.07
C VAL A 21 27.54 0.94 -14.16
N ALA A 22 26.81 -0.03 -14.72
CA ALA A 22 26.19 -1.11 -13.95
C ALA A 22 27.21 -2.09 -13.35
N VAL A 23 28.30 -2.40 -14.08
CA VAL A 23 29.34 -3.34 -13.61
C VAL A 23 30.34 -2.66 -12.65
N ALA A 24 30.56 -1.34 -12.76
CA ALA A 24 31.42 -0.57 -11.86
C ALA A 24 30.79 -0.31 -10.47
N ALA A 25 29.57 -0.80 -10.21
CA ALA A 25 28.90 -0.66 -8.93
C ALA A 25 28.90 -1.94 -8.05
N PRO A 26 30.04 -2.58 -7.69
CA PRO A 26 30.07 -3.60 -6.66
C PRO A 26 30.57 -2.99 -5.33
N ALA A 27 29.74 -2.19 -4.65
CA ALA A 27 30.07 -1.74 -3.29
C ALA A 27 28.85 -1.51 -2.37
N GLY A 28 27.62 -1.63 -2.89
CA GLY A 28 26.40 -1.40 -2.11
C GLY A 28 25.91 -2.60 -1.29
N ALA A 29 26.60 -3.75 -1.33
CA ALA A 29 26.13 -4.97 -0.67
C ALA A 29 26.50 -5.07 0.82
N GLN A 30 27.36 -4.20 1.33
CA GLN A 30 27.70 -4.17 2.75
C GLN A 30 26.83 -3.13 3.48
N GLN A 31 25.86 -3.62 4.25
CA GLN A 31 25.05 -2.84 5.18
C GLN A 31 25.98 -2.19 6.23
N ARG A 32 26.45 -0.96 5.96
CA ARG A 32 27.22 -0.16 6.90
C ARG A 32 26.30 0.62 7.82
N ASN A 33 26.80 0.99 8.99
CA ASN A 33 26.12 1.94 9.86
C ASN A 33 26.02 3.34 9.21
N PRO A 34 25.14 4.23 9.69
CA PRO A 34 24.99 5.59 9.14
C PRO A 34 26.27 6.44 9.16
N ASP A 35 27.23 6.06 10.01
CA ASP A 35 28.58 6.63 10.14
C ASP A 35 29.63 5.94 9.26
N SER A 36 29.20 5.05 8.35
CA SER A 36 30.03 4.25 7.43
C SER A 36 30.94 3.19 8.08
N SER A 37 30.75 2.87 9.37
CA SER A 37 31.47 1.78 10.03
C SER A 37 30.99 0.40 9.56
N VAL A 38 31.86 -0.62 9.68
CA VAL A 38 31.44 -2.03 9.54
C VAL A 38 30.41 -2.34 10.61
N ASN A 39 29.26 -2.89 10.21
CA ASN A 39 28.21 -3.28 11.14
C ASN A 39 28.37 -4.79 11.49
N PRO A 40 28.89 -5.13 12.67
CA PRO A 40 29.11 -6.53 13.08
C PRO A 40 27.81 -7.31 13.31
N THR A 41 26.67 -6.65 13.48
CA THR A 41 25.34 -7.28 13.57
C THR A 41 24.62 -7.34 12.22
N ALA A 42 25.25 -6.93 11.11
CA ALA A 42 24.67 -7.11 9.78
C ALA A 42 24.35 -8.59 9.45
N SER A 43 25.09 -9.53 10.05
CA SER A 43 24.86 -10.97 9.97
C SER A 43 24.23 -11.58 11.22
N SER A 44 23.78 -10.79 12.20
CA SER A 44 23.11 -11.35 13.39
C SER A 44 21.74 -11.91 13.00
N VAL A 45 21.35 -13.01 13.65
CA VAL A 45 20.01 -13.60 13.50
C VAL A 45 18.97 -12.51 13.77
N LYS A 46 18.14 -12.23 12.76
CA LYS A 46 17.04 -11.27 12.93
C LYS A 46 15.93 -11.92 13.73
N GLU A 47 15.24 -11.12 14.53
CA GLU A 47 14.04 -11.53 15.26
C GLU A 47 13.10 -12.33 14.35
N ASP A 48 12.79 -11.81 13.15
CA ASP A 48 11.93 -12.47 12.17
C ASP A 48 12.41 -13.88 11.76
N GLN A 49 13.73 -14.09 11.64
CA GLN A 49 14.31 -15.41 11.31
C GLN A 49 14.14 -16.38 12.48
N LEU A 50 14.45 -15.94 13.69
CA LEU A 50 14.28 -16.73 14.91
C LEU A 50 12.80 -17.08 15.13
N LEU A 51 11.91 -16.11 14.94
CA LEU A 51 10.47 -16.28 15.01
C LEU A 51 9.95 -17.27 13.97
N ASN A 52 10.47 -17.24 12.74
CA ASN A 52 10.08 -18.17 11.68
C ASN A 52 10.57 -19.60 11.95
N GLU A 53 11.78 -19.76 12.50
CA GLU A 53 12.28 -21.08 12.90
C GLU A 53 11.50 -21.66 14.09
N LEU A 54 11.17 -20.83 15.09
CA LEU A 54 10.50 -21.32 16.29
C LEU A 54 9.00 -21.54 16.16
N ASN A 55 8.35 -21.14 15.04
CA ASN A 55 6.92 -21.29 14.68
C ASN A 55 5.91 -20.84 15.76
N ARG A 56 5.97 -21.42 16.96
CA ARG A 56 5.25 -21.06 18.18
C ARG A 56 6.23 -20.84 19.33
N ILE A 57 6.26 -19.62 19.89
CA ILE A 57 7.08 -19.34 21.07
C ILE A 57 6.28 -19.65 22.33
N SER A 58 6.79 -20.57 23.14
CA SER A 58 6.24 -20.87 24.47
C SER A 58 7.33 -20.73 25.52
N GLY A 59 6.96 -20.19 26.68
CA GLY A 59 7.83 -20.04 27.84
C GLY A 59 7.46 -21.01 28.95
N ARG A 60 8.24 -20.99 30.03
CA ARG A 60 7.81 -21.62 31.29
C ARG A 60 6.84 -20.68 31.97
N CYS A 61 5.67 -21.18 32.39
CA CYS A 61 4.75 -20.42 33.22
C CYS A 61 4.27 -21.25 34.41
N THR A 62 3.99 -20.57 35.53
CA THR A 62 3.52 -21.19 36.79
C THR A 62 1.98 -21.22 36.85
N ILE A 63 1.31 -20.66 35.85
CA ILE A 63 -0.15 -20.59 35.77
C ILE A 63 -0.69 -21.98 35.40
N PRO A 64 -1.77 -22.45 36.05
CA PRO A 64 -2.37 -23.76 35.73
C PRO A 64 -2.77 -23.92 34.26
N ASP A 65 -3.19 -22.83 33.60
CA ASP A 65 -3.51 -22.83 32.17
C ASP A 65 -2.23 -22.79 31.31
N GLN A 66 -1.89 -23.94 30.73
CA GLN A 66 -0.75 -24.10 29.82
C GLN A 66 -0.84 -23.24 28.56
N LYS A 67 -2.04 -22.81 28.13
CA LYS A 67 -2.19 -21.92 26.97
C LYS A 67 -1.64 -20.53 27.25
N ALA A 68 -1.72 -20.06 28.49
CA ALA A 68 -1.14 -18.80 28.93
C ALA A 68 0.40 -18.80 28.89
N CYS A 69 1.04 -19.98 28.84
CA CYS A 69 2.49 -20.09 28.63
C CYS A 69 2.92 -19.81 27.17
N THR A 70 1.98 -19.69 26.22
CA THR A 70 2.30 -19.39 24.82
C THR A 70 2.41 -17.88 24.64
N ILE A 71 3.63 -17.40 24.40
CA ILE A 71 3.94 -15.97 24.28
C ILE A 71 3.48 -15.44 22.92
N GLU A 72 3.64 -16.25 21.88
CA GLU A 72 3.35 -15.84 20.52
C GLU A 72 2.70 -16.99 19.76
N GLN A 73 1.53 -16.69 19.19
CA GLN A 73 0.76 -17.64 18.39
C GLN A 73 1.00 -17.37 16.91
N PRO A 74 1.38 -18.40 16.11
CA PRO A 74 1.66 -18.22 14.68
C PRO A 74 0.48 -17.57 13.93
N ALA A 75 -0.75 -18.03 14.18
CA ALA A 75 -1.95 -17.43 13.57
C ALA A 75 -2.15 -15.95 13.93
N GLY A 76 -1.78 -15.54 15.15
CA GLY A 76 -1.85 -14.15 15.58
C GLY A 76 -0.83 -13.26 14.86
N ARG A 77 0.35 -13.79 14.57
CA ARG A 77 1.36 -13.10 13.73
C ARG A 77 0.94 -13.03 12.28
N ASP A 78 0.39 -14.09 11.72
CA ASP A 78 -0.12 -14.07 10.34
C ASP A 78 -1.22 -13.02 10.19
N TRP A 79 -2.16 -12.97 11.13
CA TRP A 79 -3.19 -11.92 11.17
C TRP A 79 -2.58 -10.53 11.28
N ARG A 80 -1.58 -10.34 12.15
CA ARG A 80 -0.91 -9.05 12.32
C ARG A 80 -0.19 -8.62 11.05
N HIS A 81 0.51 -9.53 10.38
CA HIS A 81 1.18 -9.27 9.11
C HIS A 81 0.16 -8.91 8.02
N PHE A 82 -0.91 -9.71 7.91
CA PHE A 82 -2.01 -9.41 7.00
C PHE A 82 -2.59 -8.01 7.26
N HIS A 83 -2.93 -7.68 8.50
CA HIS A 83 -3.57 -6.43 8.84
C HIS A 83 -2.65 -5.21 8.64
N GLN A 84 -1.38 -5.31 9.06
CA GLN A 84 -0.45 -4.17 9.03
C GLN A 84 0.21 -3.95 7.67
N VAL A 85 0.36 -5.02 6.87
CA VAL A 85 1.06 -4.97 5.59
C VAL A 85 0.08 -5.20 4.45
N THR A 86 -0.50 -6.39 4.35
CA THR A 86 -1.29 -6.83 3.19
C THR A 86 -2.55 -5.99 3.01
N LEU A 87 -3.38 -5.87 4.06
CA LEU A 87 -4.63 -5.12 4.05
C LEU A 87 -4.39 -3.64 3.74
N ARG A 88 -3.33 -3.06 4.30
CA ARG A 88 -2.94 -1.67 4.05
C ARG A 88 -2.63 -1.44 2.57
N TRP A 89 -1.85 -2.33 1.95
CA TRP A 89 -1.53 -2.24 0.52
C TRP A 89 -2.76 -2.46 -0.36
N ILE A 90 -3.57 -3.48 -0.06
CA ILE A 90 -4.81 -3.74 -0.79
C ILE A 90 -5.73 -2.51 -0.71
N GLY A 91 -5.92 -1.95 0.48
CA GLY A 91 -6.74 -0.76 0.70
C GLY A 91 -6.22 0.45 -0.08
N ALA A 92 -4.90 0.72 -0.02
CA ALA A 92 -4.29 1.84 -0.71
C ALA A 92 -4.43 1.72 -2.24
N ILE A 93 -4.15 0.53 -2.80
CA ILE A 93 -4.28 0.26 -4.23
C ILE A 93 -5.75 0.37 -4.66
N SER A 94 -6.68 -0.15 -3.86
CA SER A 94 -8.11 -0.13 -4.20
C SER A 94 -8.64 1.31 -4.27
N ILE A 95 -8.30 2.14 -3.28
CA ILE A 95 -8.77 3.54 -3.20
C ILE A 95 -8.09 4.40 -4.28
N LEU A 96 -6.76 4.40 -4.33
CA LEU A 96 -6.02 5.23 -5.28
C LEU A 96 -6.20 4.73 -6.72
N GLY A 97 -6.27 3.42 -6.93
CA GLY A 97 -6.53 2.81 -8.22
C GLY A 97 -7.92 3.17 -8.74
N MET A 98 -8.96 3.08 -7.91
CA MET A 98 -10.31 3.51 -8.31
C MET A 98 -10.34 5.00 -8.66
N LEU A 99 -9.71 5.86 -7.84
CA LEU A 99 -9.61 7.29 -8.12
C LEU A 99 -8.90 7.53 -9.47
N ALA A 100 -7.78 6.87 -9.73
CA ALA A 100 -7.06 6.97 -10.99
C ALA A 100 -7.92 6.53 -12.18
N ILE A 101 -8.66 5.43 -12.07
CA ILE A 101 -9.59 4.94 -13.10
C ILE A 101 -10.66 6.01 -13.38
N LEU A 102 -11.27 6.59 -12.34
CA LEU A 102 -12.28 7.64 -12.51
C LEU A 102 -11.73 8.90 -13.17
N VAL A 103 -10.51 9.32 -12.82
CA VAL A 103 -9.83 10.46 -13.44
C VAL A 103 -9.53 10.19 -14.91
N VAL A 104 -8.98 9.03 -15.23
CA VAL A 104 -8.70 8.64 -16.63
C VAL A 104 -10.00 8.58 -17.43
N PHE A 105 -11.05 7.96 -16.88
CA PHE A 105 -12.37 7.92 -17.50
C PHE A 105 -12.91 9.33 -17.79
N TYR A 106 -12.80 10.24 -16.82
CA TYR A 106 -13.22 11.63 -16.98
C TYR A 106 -12.43 12.35 -18.09
N LEU A 107 -11.11 12.16 -18.16
CA LEU A 107 -10.27 12.79 -19.19
C LEU A 107 -10.56 12.25 -20.60
N VAL A 108 -10.86 10.94 -20.72
CA VAL A 108 -11.17 10.30 -22.01
C VAL A 108 -12.57 10.67 -22.49
N ARG A 109 -13.58 10.61 -21.61
CA ARG A 109 -14.98 10.80 -21.97
C ARG A 109 -15.37 12.28 -21.97
N GLY A 110 -14.80 13.07 -21.07
CA GLY A 110 -15.20 14.44 -20.82
C GLY A 110 -16.53 14.57 -20.05
N MET A 111 -17.00 15.81 -19.90
CA MET A 111 -18.25 16.13 -19.22
C MET A 111 -19.47 15.86 -20.09
N VAL A 112 -20.51 15.21 -19.54
CA VAL A 112 -21.83 15.14 -20.19
C VAL A 112 -22.46 16.53 -20.15
N ARG A 113 -22.69 17.11 -21.31
CA ARG A 113 -23.44 18.35 -21.44
C ARG A 113 -24.91 18.04 -21.69
N ILE A 114 -25.77 18.93 -21.20
CA ILE A 114 -27.20 18.89 -21.52
C ILE A 114 -27.34 19.53 -22.91
N GLU A 115 -27.64 18.73 -23.92
CA GLU A 115 -27.63 19.15 -25.33
C GLU A 115 -28.62 20.30 -25.62
N SER A 116 -29.82 20.23 -25.04
CA SER A 116 -30.90 21.20 -25.25
C SER A 116 -31.05 22.26 -24.13
N GLY A 117 -30.08 22.35 -23.23
CA GLY A 117 -30.14 23.29 -22.09
C GLY A 117 -31.15 22.90 -21.01
N ARG A 118 -31.25 23.71 -19.94
CA ARG A 118 -32.14 23.42 -18.80
C ARG A 118 -33.58 23.86 -19.13
N SER A 119 -34.54 22.95 -18.99
CA SER A 119 -35.97 23.16 -19.29
C SER A 119 -36.69 24.24 -18.44
N GLY A 120 -36.05 24.77 -17.38
CA GLY A 120 -36.64 25.78 -16.47
C GLY A 120 -37.74 25.25 -15.54
N ARG A 121 -38.23 24.04 -15.77
CA ARG A 121 -39.22 23.34 -14.93
C ARG A 121 -38.51 22.33 -14.04
N VAL A 122 -38.86 22.29 -12.76
CA VAL A 122 -38.39 21.28 -11.81
C VAL A 122 -39.47 20.23 -11.58
N LEU A 123 -39.06 18.97 -11.49
CA LEU A 123 -39.91 17.85 -11.16
C LEU A 123 -39.39 17.21 -9.88
N VAL A 124 -40.29 16.76 -9.01
CA VAL A 124 -39.92 15.98 -7.83
C VAL A 124 -39.48 14.60 -8.31
N ARG A 125 -38.16 14.38 -8.42
CA ARG A 125 -37.60 13.08 -8.80
C ARG A 125 -37.59 12.07 -7.64
N PHE A 126 -37.34 12.58 -6.43
CA PHE A 126 -37.27 11.78 -5.21
C PHE A 126 -38.09 12.46 -4.11
N SER A 127 -38.94 11.69 -3.45
CA SER A 127 -39.75 12.05 -2.30
C SER A 127 -38.89 12.37 -1.07
N ALA A 128 -39.49 12.99 -0.04
CA ALA A 128 -38.79 13.31 1.20
C ALA A 128 -38.28 12.05 1.92
N PHE A 129 -39.07 10.97 1.93
CA PHE A 129 -38.72 9.71 2.57
C PHE A 129 -37.52 9.04 1.90
N GLU A 130 -37.48 8.99 0.56
CA GLU A 130 -36.34 8.43 -0.17
C GLU A 130 -35.04 9.19 0.12
N ARG A 131 -35.11 10.53 0.18
CA ARG A 131 -33.96 11.36 0.55
C ARG A 131 -33.51 11.07 1.99
N PHE A 132 -34.45 10.91 2.91
CA PHE A 132 -34.12 10.59 4.31
C PHE A 132 -33.37 9.26 4.42
N VAL A 133 -33.89 8.19 3.79
CA VAL A 133 -33.23 6.87 3.78
C VAL A 133 -31.86 6.94 3.11
N HIS A 134 -31.74 7.69 2.01
CA HIS A 134 -30.46 7.91 1.34
C HIS A 134 -29.45 8.59 2.26
N TRP A 135 -29.83 9.68 2.91
CA TRP A 135 -28.94 10.43 3.79
C TRP A 135 -28.57 9.67 5.06
N MET A 136 -29.50 8.88 5.61
CA MET A 136 -29.19 7.97 6.72
C MET A 136 -28.11 6.96 6.30
N THR A 137 -28.33 6.26 5.18
CA THR A 137 -27.39 5.26 4.67
C THR A 137 -26.04 5.88 4.31
N ALA A 138 -26.05 7.04 3.65
CA ALA A 138 -24.83 7.77 3.29
C ALA A 138 -24.03 8.17 4.53
N SER A 139 -24.70 8.63 5.59
CA SER A 139 -24.03 9.00 6.85
C SER A 139 -23.41 7.78 7.53
N CYS A 140 -24.13 6.65 7.59
CA CYS A 140 -23.59 5.38 8.08
C CYS A 140 -22.36 4.94 7.28
N PHE A 141 -22.44 5.02 5.94
CA PHE A 141 -21.32 4.71 5.06
C PHE A 141 -20.11 5.60 5.33
N VAL A 142 -20.29 6.91 5.47
CA VAL A 142 -19.19 7.85 5.74
C VAL A 142 -18.54 7.56 7.09
N ILE A 143 -19.31 7.33 8.14
CA ILE A 143 -18.79 6.99 9.47
C ILE A 143 -17.97 5.69 9.41
N LEU A 144 -18.49 4.66 8.74
CA LEU A 144 -17.79 3.39 8.56
C LEU A 144 -16.53 3.50 7.70
N ALA A 145 -16.58 4.33 6.64
CA ALA A 145 -15.43 4.57 5.78
C ALA A 145 -14.30 5.27 6.56
N ILE A 146 -14.62 6.32 7.32
CA ILE A 146 -13.65 7.05 8.15
C ILE A 146 -13.07 6.15 9.23
N SER A 147 -13.91 5.37 9.94
CA SER A 147 -13.43 4.47 10.97
C SER A 147 -12.55 3.35 10.40
N GLY A 148 -12.94 2.76 9.26
CA GLY A 148 -12.14 1.76 8.55
C GLY A 148 -10.79 2.30 8.06
N LEU A 149 -10.78 3.53 7.54
CA LEU A 149 -9.55 4.24 7.18
C LEU A 149 -8.65 4.48 8.40
N ASN A 150 -9.22 4.90 9.53
CA ASN A 150 -8.47 5.10 10.76
C ASN A 150 -7.88 3.78 11.30
N ILE A 151 -8.64 2.68 11.29
CA ILE A 151 -8.13 1.37 11.74
C ILE A 151 -6.97 0.90 10.86
N THR A 152 -7.07 1.08 9.54
CA THR A 152 -6.10 0.55 8.58
C THR A 152 -4.86 1.44 8.43
N PHE A 153 -5.04 2.77 8.46
CA PHE A 153 -3.99 3.76 8.15
C PHE A 153 -3.67 4.71 9.30
N GLY A 154 -4.39 4.66 10.43
CA GLY A 154 -4.21 5.58 11.55
C GLY A 154 -2.83 5.48 12.19
N LYS A 155 -2.27 4.28 12.34
CA LYS A 155 -0.89 4.12 12.85
C LYS A 155 0.16 4.83 11.97
N PRO A 156 0.26 4.57 10.65
CA PRO A 156 1.28 5.23 9.84
C PRO A 156 0.99 6.70 9.56
N LEU A 157 -0.28 7.13 9.50
CA LEU A 157 -0.64 8.50 9.11
C LEU A 157 -0.91 9.45 10.27
N LEU A 158 -1.52 8.99 11.36
CA LEU A 158 -1.98 9.84 12.46
C LEU A 158 -1.09 9.76 13.71
N LEU A 159 -0.51 8.60 14.02
CA LEU A 159 0.39 8.46 15.18
C LEU A 159 1.64 9.37 15.15
N PRO A 160 2.26 9.66 13.99
CA PRO A 160 3.43 10.54 13.96
C PRO A 160 3.10 12.04 13.91
N LEU A 161 1.82 12.43 13.86
CA LEU A 161 1.37 13.83 13.88
C LEU A 161 1.16 14.32 15.31
#